data_AF-A0A556QS76-F1
#
_entry.id   AF-A0A556QS76-F1
#
_cell.length_a   1.000
_cell.length_b   1.000
_cell.length_c   1.000
_cell.angle_alpha   90.00
_cell.angle_beta   90.00
_cell.angle_gamma   90.00
#
_symmetry.space_group_name_H-M   'P 1'
#
loop_
_entity.id
_entity.type
_entity.pdbx_description
1 polymer ?
#
loop_
_entity_poly.entity_id
_entity_poly.type
_entity_poly.pdbx_seq_one_letter_code
_entity_poly.pdbx_strand_id
1 'polypeptide(L)'
;MNSKRPSVSSFSVALATLALATISTPISLSAATVIWGGSSGEYTTGANWTGGSVPNTAGGDTAVINGGAVTYTAGGDLAINNGGTLQINGGSWTQAGGISWIQLGGGTLHVTGGAFNQGTAGNLNRNATSAIIVSGGTASLNGNYTYETAATGTLSISGSGTVNIGGEFSPINTFTLSGGTLNIGTLISFSNGPGTINLSGGTISVNGASGSSGFYAANASQGINFSTGSSGTVVIRNSSVAATSGLFTNGSIQYNGTNSASQFNVAQVGGDVFITNISAIPEPSAYAALVALTTLCFAVTRRRKHA
;
A
#
# COMPACT_ATOMS: atom_id res chain seq x y z
N MET A 1 -58.63 -86.22 21.51
CA MET A 1 -57.28 -85.67 21.24
C MET A 1 -57.32 -84.17 21.49
N ASN A 2 -56.86 -83.77 22.67
CA ASN A 2 -56.75 -82.38 23.11
C ASN A 2 -55.49 -81.76 22.52
N SER A 3 -55.59 -80.57 21.94
CA SER A 3 -54.43 -79.71 21.69
C SER A 3 -54.72 -78.30 22.19
N LYS A 4 -54.40 -78.08 23.48
CA LYS A 4 -54.23 -76.76 24.09
C LYS A 4 -53.21 -75.96 23.27
N ARG A 5 -53.55 -74.74 22.85
CA ARG A 5 -52.55 -73.72 22.48
C ARG A 5 -52.34 -72.78 23.67
N PRO A 6 -51.10 -72.52 24.10
CA PRO A 6 -50.81 -71.62 25.21
C PRO A 6 -50.85 -70.16 24.76
N SER A 7 -51.35 -69.29 25.64
CA SER A 7 -51.16 -67.85 25.58
C SER A 7 -49.71 -67.50 25.90
N VAL A 8 -49.11 -66.61 25.12
CA VAL A 8 -47.78 -66.07 25.42
C VAL A 8 -47.94 -64.59 25.73
N SER A 9 -47.54 -64.23 26.95
CA SER A 9 -47.45 -62.88 27.47
C SER A 9 -46.27 -62.12 26.87
N SER A 10 -46.52 -60.84 26.56
CA SER A 10 -45.67 -59.66 26.68
C SER A 10 -44.14 -59.81 26.63
N PHE A 11 -43.50 -59.16 25.65
CA PHE A 11 -42.20 -58.52 25.85
C PHE A 11 -42.14 -57.23 25.02
N SER A 12 -42.21 -56.09 25.70
CA SER A 12 -41.95 -54.76 25.12
C SER A 12 -40.47 -54.66 24.77
N VAL A 13 -40.15 -54.53 23.49
CA VAL A 13 -38.81 -54.18 23.03
C VAL A 13 -38.66 -52.66 23.20
N ALA A 14 -37.92 -52.25 24.24
CA ALA A 14 -37.45 -50.88 24.36
C ALA A 14 -36.42 -50.63 23.26
N LEU A 15 -36.80 -49.80 22.28
CA LEU A 15 -35.93 -49.32 21.22
C LEU A 15 -34.94 -48.33 21.82
N ALA A 16 -33.71 -48.78 22.10
CA ALA A 16 -32.63 -47.89 22.50
C ALA A 16 -32.06 -47.20 21.25
N THR A 17 -32.51 -45.99 20.98
CA THR A 17 -31.92 -45.12 19.95
C THR A 17 -30.55 -44.66 20.46
N LEU A 18 -29.48 -45.20 19.89
CA LEU A 18 -28.12 -44.71 20.14
C LEU A 18 -27.95 -43.38 19.39
N ALA A 19 -28.15 -42.26 20.10
CA ALA A 19 -27.82 -40.95 19.58
C ALA A 19 -26.29 -40.81 19.50
N LEU A 20 -25.74 -41.02 18.31
CA LEU A 20 -24.34 -40.73 18.02
C LEU A 20 -24.18 -39.21 17.99
N ALA A 21 -23.80 -38.62 19.13
CA ALA A 21 -23.45 -37.21 19.21
C ALA A 21 -22.16 -36.98 18.41
N THR A 22 -22.29 -36.53 17.16
CA THR A 22 -21.16 -35.97 16.43
C THR A 22 -20.74 -34.69 17.13
N ILE A 23 -19.68 -34.77 17.92
CA ILE A 23 -18.99 -33.59 18.45
C ILE A 23 -18.38 -32.89 17.24
N SER A 24 -19.08 -31.93 16.63
CA SER A 24 -18.47 -31.02 15.66
C SER A 24 -17.66 -29.99 16.44
N THR A 25 -16.44 -30.35 16.81
CA THR A 25 -15.45 -29.33 17.16
C THR A 25 -15.31 -28.41 15.95
N PRO A 26 -15.49 -27.09 16.09
CA PRO A 26 -15.20 -26.19 14.99
C PRO A 26 -13.73 -26.39 14.62
N ILE A 27 -13.48 -26.93 13.43
CA ILE A 27 -12.14 -26.94 12.85
C ILE A 27 -11.88 -25.48 12.52
N SER A 28 -11.15 -24.78 13.39
CA SER A 28 -10.55 -23.50 13.04
C SER A 28 -9.58 -23.78 11.90
N LEU A 29 -10.02 -23.60 10.66
CA LEU A 29 -9.12 -23.55 9.51
C LEU A 29 -8.20 -22.36 9.74
N SER A 30 -6.98 -22.64 10.18
CA SER A 30 -5.93 -21.63 10.25
C SER A 30 -5.68 -21.13 8.83
N ALA A 31 -5.63 -19.82 8.66
CA ALA A 31 -5.11 -19.20 7.44
C ALA A 31 -3.77 -19.85 7.08
N ALA A 32 -3.63 -20.32 5.84
CA ALA A 32 -2.40 -20.91 5.35
C ALA A 32 -1.51 -19.85 4.69
N THR A 33 -0.20 -20.03 4.77
CA THR A 33 0.73 -19.33 3.89
C THR A 33 1.06 -20.24 2.71
N VAL A 34 0.75 -19.79 1.51
CA VAL A 34 0.97 -20.53 0.26
C VAL A 34 1.96 -19.75 -0.59
N ILE A 35 3.08 -20.37 -0.94
CA ILE A 35 4.23 -19.67 -1.55
C ILE A 35 4.31 -19.99 -3.04
N TRP A 36 4.60 -19.00 -3.86
CA TRP A 36 4.84 -19.17 -5.28
C TRP A 36 6.11 -19.99 -5.51
N GLY A 37 6.06 -20.97 -6.41
CA GLY A 37 7.17 -21.89 -6.71
C GLY A 37 8.38 -21.25 -7.40
N GLY A 38 8.28 -19.97 -7.77
CA GLY A 38 9.38 -19.17 -8.34
C GLY A 38 9.47 -19.16 -9.87
N SER A 39 8.62 -19.92 -10.57
CA SER A 39 8.51 -19.93 -12.03
C SER A 39 7.68 -18.76 -12.57
N SER A 40 7.54 -18.63 -13.90
CA SER A 40 6.49 -17.78 -14.47
C SER A 40 5.23 -18.60 -14.71
N GLY A 41 4.05 -18.00 -14.56
CA GLY A 41 2.79 -18.71 -14.82
C GLY A 41 1.55 -18.01 -14.30
N GLU A 42 0.43 -18.70 -14.46
CA GLU A 42 -0.90 -18.24 -14.10
C GLU A 42 -1.20 -18.44 -12.59
N TYR A 43 -1.75 -17.41 -11.94
CA TYR A 43 -2.02 -17.33 -10.49
C TYR A 43 -2.96 -18.45 -10.04
N THR A 44 -3.92 -18.82 -10.89
CA THR A 44 -4.96 -19.81 -10.60
C THR A 44 -4.52 -21.26 -10.83
N THR A 45 -3.27 -21.50 -11.28
CA THR A 45 -2.77 -22.85 -11.50
C THR A 45 -2.05 -23.37 -10.27
N GLY A 46 -2.63 -24.38 -9.60
CA GLY A 46 -2.10 -24.95 -8.36
C GLY A 46 -0.65 -25.45 -8.46
N ALA A 47 -0.23 -25.96 -9.62
CA ALA A 47 1.15 -26.41 -9.86
C ALA A 47 2.21 -25.30 -9.74
N ASN A 48 1.81 -24.03 -9.83
CA ASN A 48 2.72 -22.90 -9.65
C ASN A 48 2.96 -22.56 -8.17
N TRP A 49 2.21 -23.15 -7.26
CA TRP A 49 2.29 -22.89 -5.82
C TRP A 49 2.91 -24.08 -5.09
N THR A 50 3.65 -23.81 -4.02
CA THR A 50 4.20 -24.83 -3.13
C THR A 50 3.08 -25.71 -2.59
N GLY A 51 3.23 -27.03 -2.68
CA GLY A 51 2.19 -27.98 -2.26
C GLY A 51 1.09 -28.21 -3.29
N GLY A 52 1.15 -27.57 -4.47
CA GLY A 52 0.22 -27.82 -5.58
C GLY A 52 -1.17 -27.19 -5.40
N SER A 53 -1.36 -26.34 -4.39
CA SER A 53 -2.64 -25.74 -4.03
C SER A 53 -2.66 -24.24 -4.31
N VAL A 54 -3.73 -23.75 -4.94
CA VAL A 54 -3.96 -22.29 -5.12
C VAL A 54 -4.30 -21.65 -3.77
N PRO A 55 -3.74 -20.48 -3.43
CA PRO A 55 -4.09 -19.77 -2.20
C PRO A 55 -5.57 -19.35 -2.19
N ASN A 56 -6.27 -19.57 -1.08
CA ASN A 56 -7.61 -19.06 -0.86
C ASN A 56 -7.58 -17.70 -0.14
N THR A 57 -7.15 -16.65 -0.85
CA THR A 57 -7.07 -15.30 -0.29
C THR A 57 -8.42 -14.69 0.07
N ALA A 58 -9.53 -15.27 -0.39
CA ALA A 58 -10.87 -14.92 0.06
C ALA A 58 -11.22 -15.55 1.42
N GLY A 59 -10.58 -16.67 1.77
CA GLY A 59 -10.76 -17.42 3.02
C GLY A 59 -9.73 -17.13 4.10
N GLY A 60 -8.85 -16.14 3.90
CA GLY A 60 -7.84 -15.74 4.88
C GLY A 60 -6.41 -16.15 4.56
N ASP A 61 -6.16 -16.93 3.50
CA ASP A 61 -4.79 -17.35 3.18
C ASP A 61 -3.89 -16.16 2.81
N THR A 62 -2.60 -16.35 3.04
CA THR A 62 -1.54 -15.47 2.57
C THR A 62 -0.86 -16.10 1.35
N ALA A 63 -1.06 -15.50 0.18
CA ALA A 63 -0.35 -15.82 -1.04
C ALA A 63 0.99 -15.07 -1.08
N VAL A 64 2.12 -15.76 -1.10
CA VAL A 64 3.46 -15.14 -1.06
C VAL A 64 4.20 -15.33 -2.39
N ILE A 65 4.59 -14.24 -3.04
CA ILE A 65 5.40 -14.24 -4.25
C ILE A 65 6.81 -13.75 -3.91
N ASN A 66 7.78 -14.65 -3.97
CA ASN A 66 9.20 -14.34 -3.68
C ASN A 66 10.03 -14.07 -4.95
N GLY A 67 9.53 -14.46 -6.12
CA GLY A 67 10.22 -14.38 -7.41
C GLY A 67 9.34 -14.91 -8.55
N GLY A 68 9.83 -14.81 -9.79
CA GLY A 68 9.07 -15.21 -10.98
C GLY A 68 8.00 -14.20 -11.40
N ALA A 69 7.38 -14.42 -12.56
CA ALA A 69 6.31 -13.59 -13.09
C ALA A 69 4.95 -14.29 -12.93
N VAL A 70 4.11 -13.75 -12.06
CA VAL A 70 2.77 -14.24 -11.81
C VAL A 70 1.78 -13.42 -12.63
N THR A 71 1.00 -14.10 -13.44
CA THR A 71 -0.09 -13.50 -14.21
C THR A 71 -1.41 -13.89 -13.59
N TYR A 72 -2.35 -12.95 -13.46
CA TYR A 72 -3.75 -13.25 -13.20
C TYR A 72 -4.55 -12.96 -14.47
N THR A 73 -4.81 -14.02 -15.23
CA THR A 73 -5.77 -14.06 -16.33
C THR A 73 -7.14 -14.31 -15.74
N ALA A 74 -7.91 -13.24 -15.61
CA ALA A 74 -9.13 -13.28 -14.84
C ALA A 74 -10.22 -14.14 -15.52
N GLY A 75 -10.69 -15.17 -14.81
CA GLY A 75 -11.96 -15.86 -15.11
C GLY A 75 -13.16 -15.29 -14.33
N GLY A 76 -12.88 -14.48 -13.31
CA GLY A 76 -13.82 -13.79 -12.41
C GLY A 76 -13.06 -12.71 -11.64
N ASP A 77 -13.64 -12.16 -10.58
CA ASP A 77 -12.96 -11.20 -9.70
C ASP A 77 -11.89 -11.89 -8.85
N LEU A 78 -10.75 -11.22 -8.63
CA LEU A 78 -9.80 -11.61 -7.60
C LEU A 78 -10.30 -11.11 -6.25
N ALA A 79 -10.49 -12.03 -5.30
CA ALA A 79 -10.89 -11.68 -3.95
C ALA A 79 -9.73 -11.86 -2.95
N ILE A 80 -9.42 -10.80 -2.22
CA ILE A 80 -8.50 -10.78 -1.08
C ILE A 80 -9.30 -10.22 0.10
N ASN A 81 -9.91 -11.13 0.86
CA ASN A 81 -10.94 -10.81 1.84
C ASN A 81 -10.66 -11.52 3.17
N ASN A 82 -11.42 -11.19 4.21
CA ASN A 82 -11.41 -11.91 5.49
C ASN A 82 -10.00 -12.04 6.10
N GLY A 83 -9.19 -10.97 6.03
CA GLY A 83 -7.81 -10.97 6.50
C GLY A 83 -6.80 -11.66 5.58
N GLY A 84 -7.25 -12.19 4.43
CA GLY A 84 -6.36 -12.75 3.41
C GLY A 84 -5.40 -11.71 2.87
N THR A 85 -4.26 -12.19 2.36
CA THR A 85 -3.16 -11.32 1.94
C THR A 85 -2.56 -11.79 0.62
N LEU A 86 -2.33 -10.85 -0.31
CA LEU A 86 -1.39 -11.03 -1.41
C LEU A 86 -0.10 -10.30 -1.06
N GLN A 87 0.96 -11.05 -0.82
CA GLN A 87 2.27 -10.55 -0.45
C GLN A 87 3.28 -10.75 -1.59
N ILE A 88 3.95 -9.68 -1.99
CA ILE A 88 4.99 -9.70 -3.02
C ILE A 88 6.29 -9.22 -2.36
N ASN A 89 7.20 -10.17 -2.16
CA ASN A 89 8.54 -9.94 -1.65
C ASN A 89 9.56 -9.78 -2.78
N GLY A 90 9.26 -10.37 -3.94
CA GLY A 90 10.07 -10.31 -5.15
C GLY A 90 9.28 -10.82 -6.36
N GLY A 91 9.84 -10.69 -7.56
CA GLY A 91 9.14 -11.06 -8.80
C GLY A 91 8.05 -10.05 -9.19
N SER A 92 7.03 -10.51 -9.91
CA SER A 92 5.90 -9.66 -10.29
C SER A 92 4.56 -10.39 -10.17
N TRP A 93 3.52 -9.62 -9.90
CA TRP A 93 2.12 -10.00 -10.09
C TRP A 93 1.47 -9.03 -11.06
N THR A 94 0.87 -9.53 -12.12
CA THR A 94 0.19 -8.70 -13.13
C THR A 94 -1.17 -9.26 -13.48
N GLN A 95 -2.22 -8.45 -13.39
CA GLN A 95 -3.49 -8.79 -14.01
C GLN A 95 -3.39 -8.60 -15.53
N ALA A 96 -3.58 -9.69 -16.27
CA ALA A 96 -3.53 -9.68 -17.73
C ALA A 96 -4.93 -9.71 -18.32
N GLY A 97 -5.29 -8.65 -19.05
CA GLY A 97 -6.58 -8.53 -19.72
C GLY A 97 -7.78 -8.50 -18.76
N GLY A 98 -8.97 -8.52 -19.33
CA GLY A 98 -10.24 -8.56 -18.59
C GLY A 98 -10.66 -7.24 -17.94
N ILE A 99 -11.91 -7.21 -17.50
CA ILE A 99 -12.51 -6.13 -16.69
C ILE A 99 -12.79 -6.60 -15.25
N SER A 100 -12.23 -7.74 -14.86
CA SER A 100 -12.43 -8.26 -13.51
C SER A 100 -11.85 -7.32 -12.47
N TRP A 101 -12.52 -7.29 -11.32
CA TRP A 101 -12.11 -6.46 -10.21
C TRP A 101 -11.11 -7.19 -9.32
N ILE A 102 -10.24 -6.39 -8.69
CA ILE A 102 -9.51 -6.79 -7.50
C ILE A 102 -10.31 -6.27 -6.30
N GLN A 103 -10.86 -7.20 -5.53
CA GLN A 103 -11.69 -6.93 -4.36
C GLN A 103 -10.82 -7.08 -3.11
N LEU A 104 -10.51 -5.98 -2.42
CA LEU A 104 -9.80 -6.00 -1.14
C LEU A 104 -10.79 -5.92 0.02
N GLY A 105 -11.75 -6.83 0.15
CA GLY A 105 -12.80 -6.80 1.18
C GLY A 105 -12.29 -7.16 2.58
N GLY A 106 -11.56 -6.24 3.21
CA GLY A 106 -10.88 -6.48 4.49
C GLY A 106 -9.61 -7.35 4.38
N GLY A 107 -9.05 -7.45 3.18
CA GLY A 107 -7.76 -8.08 2.93
C GLY A 107 -6.64 -7.09 2.67
N THR A 108 -5.43 -7.61 2.50
CA THR A 108 -4.19 -6.82 2.38
C THR A 108 -3.46 -7.11 1.08
N LEU A 109 -3.07 -6.05 0.38
CA LEU A 109 -1.99 -6.10 -0.62
C LEU A 109 -0.70 -5.58 0.02
N HIS A 110 0.31 -6.44 0.12
CA HIS A 110 1.58 -6.10 0.75
C HIS A 110 2.74 -6.26 -0.23
N VAL A 111 3.35 -5.15 -0.65
CA VAL A 111 4.49 -5.13 -1.55
C VAL A 111 5.72 -4.69 -0.74
N THR A 112 6.61 -5.63 -0.48
CA THR A 112 7.90 -5.40 0.20
C THR A 112 9.07 -5.44 -0.77
N GLY A 113 8.85 -5.99 -1.97
CA GLY A 113 9.76 -5.99 -3.11
C GLY A 113 9.02 -6.37 -4.38
N GLY A 114 9.73 -6.44 -5.51
CA GLY A 114 9.11 -6.79 -6.80
C GLY A 114 8.08 -5.78 -7.30
N ALA A 115 7.10 -6.24 -8.09
CA ALA A 115 6.08 -5.39 -8.70
C ALA A 115 4.66 -5.97 -8.64
N PHE A 116 3.71 -5.20 -8.13
CA PHE A 116 2.28 -5.40 -8.35
C PHE A 116 1.81 -4.51 -9.50
N ASN A 117 1.07 -5.08 -10.45
CA ASN A 117 0.49 -4.35 -11.56
C ASN A 117 -0.98 -4.75 -11.75
N GLN A 118 -1.88 -3.81 -11.48
CA GLN A 118 -3.33 -3.98 -11.67
C GLN A 118 -3.72 -4.13 -13.16
N GLY A 119 -2.80 -3.85 -14.10
CA GLY A 119 -3.09 -3.86 -15.52
C GLY A 119 -3.86 -2.61 -15.97
N THR A 120 -4.68 -2.73 -17.01
CA THR A 120 -5.28 -1.58 -17.70
C THR A 120 -6.69 -1.21 -17.22
N ALA A 121 -7.35 -2.06 -16.44
CA ALA A 121 -8.79 -1.93 -16.20
C ALA A 121 -9.18 -0.91 -15.11
N GLY A 122 -8.27 -0.54 -14.20
CA GLY A 122 -8.57 0.38 -13.09
C GLY A 122 -9.60 -0.13 -12.07
N ASN A 123 -9.94 -1.41 -12.13
CA ASN A 123 -10.99 -2.03 -11.32
C ASN A 123 -10.44 -2.54 -9.97
N LEU A 124 -10.25 -1.62 -9.02
CA LEU A 124 -9.84 -1.93 -7.65
C LEU A 124 -10.96 -1.48 -6.71
N ASN A 125 -11.57 -2.44 -6.02
CA ASN A 125 -12.55 -2.18 -4.99
C ASN A 125 -11.96 -2.39 -3.61
N ARG A 126 -12.26 -1.48 -2.69
CA ARG A 126 -11.73 -1.44 -1.33
C ARG A 126 -12.85 -1.08 -0.37
N ASN A 127 -12.68 -1.46 0.89
CA ASN A 127 -13.55 -1.09 1.98
C ASN A 127 -12.74 -0.53 3.16
N ALA A 128 -13.41 -0.13 4.24
CA ALA A 128 -12.80 0.49 5.42
C ALA A 128 -11.67 -0.35 6.07
N THR A 129 -11.66 -1.66 5.89
CA THR A 129 -10.70 -2.58 6.52
C THR A 129 -9.62 -3.07 5.56
N SER A 130 -9.63 -2.63 4.30
CA SER A 130 -8.57 -2.92 3.35
C SER A 130 -7.24 -2.28 3.75
N ALA A 131 -6.15 -2.89 3.33
CA ALA A 131 -4.82 -2.28 3.40
C ALA A 131 -4.03 -2.47 2.10
N ILE A 132 -3.41 -1.40 1.64
CA ILE A 132 -2.35 -1.43 0.64
C ILE A 132 -1.08 -0.93 1.33
N ILE A 133 -0.10 -1.81 1.47
CA ILE A 133 1.15 -1.53 2.16
C ILE A 133 2.30 -1.71 1.17
N VAL A 134 3.04 -0.65 0.92
CA VAL A 134 4.18 -0.65 0.00
C VAL A 134 5.41 -0.12 0.74
N SER A 135 6.23 -1.04 1.24
CA SER A 135 7.46 -0.74 2.00
C SER A 135 8.73 -0.94 1.17
N GLY A 136 8.60 -1.63 0.04
CA GLY A 136 9.61 -1.78 -1.01
C GLY A 136 8.94 -2.22 -2.31
N GLY A 137 9.70 -2.25 -3.42
CA GLY A 137 9.14 -2.59 -4.73
C GLY A 137 8.18 -1.53 -5.29
N THR A 138 7.28 -1.94 -6.19
CA THR A 138 6.36 -1.03 -6.89
C THR A 138 4.94 -1.58 -6.95
N ALA A 139 3.94 -0.78 -6.60
CA ALA A 139 2.54 -1.06 -6.86
C ALA A 139 1.98 -0.07 -7.89
N SER A 140 1.56 -0.58 -9.04
CA SER A 140 0.91 0.22 -10.09
C SER A 140 -0.59 0.00 -10.06
N LEU A 141 -1.29 1.04 -9.61
CA LEU A 141 -2.74 1.15 -9.53
C LEU A 141 -3.21 2.01 -10.70
N ASN A 142 -4.14 1.50 -11.48
CA ASN A 142 -4.67 2.22 -12.64
C ASN A 142 -5.95 2.96 -12.26
N GLY A 143 -6.22 4.07 -12.94
CA GLY A 143 -7.37 4.93 -12.69
C GLY A 143 -7.18 5.87 -11.49
N ASN A 144 -8.30 6.43 -11.04
CA ASN A 144 -8.34 7.37 -9.93
C ASN A 144 -8.27 6.64 -8.59
N TYR A 145 -7.71 7.31 -7.59
CA TYR A 145 -7.56 6.78 -6.25
C TYR A 145 -8.04 7.78 -5.20
N THR A 146 -9.14 7.43 -4.54
CA THR A 146 -9.63 8.15 -3.37
C THR A 146 -8.99 7.57 -2.11
N TYR A 147 -8.38 8.43 -1.29
CA TYR A 147 -7.89 8.05 0.03
C TYR A 147 -8.89 8.50 1.10
N GLU A 148 -9.69 7.53 1.53
CA GLU A 148 -10.64 7.69 2.63
C GLU A 148 -10.58 6.44 3.51
N THR A 149 -9.99 6.58 4.69
CA THR A 149 -9.74 5.44 5.60
C THR A 149 -11.03 4.76 6.04
N ALA A 150 -12.08 5.53 6.31
CA ALA A 150 -13.37 5.01 6.74
C ALA A 150 -14.16 4.30 5.64
N ALA A 151 -13.83 4.49 4.36
CA ALA A 151 -14.58 3.93 3.23
C ALA A 151 -13.75 2.96 2.38
N THR A 152 -12.45 3.21 2.23
CA THR A 152 -11.55 2.54 1.27
C THR A 152 -10.27 2.00 1.92
N GLY A 153 -10.18 2.12 3.24
CA GLY A 153 -9.09 1.55 4.03
C GLY A 153 -7.79 2.34 3.89
N THR A 154 -6.68 1.69 4.24
CA THR A 154 -5.39 2.36 4.38
C THR A 154 -4.51 2.20 3.14
N LEU A 155 -3.72 3.24 2.87
CA LEU A 155 -2.59 3.23 1.96
C LEU A 155 -1.36 3.64 2.77
N SER A 156 -0.35 2.78 2.81
CA SER A 156 0.92 3.08 3.45
C SER A 156 2.05 2.95 2.45
N ILE A 157 2.88 3.99 2.36
CA ILE A 157 4.08 4.01 1.52
C ILE A 157 5.25 4.36 2.43
N SER A 158 6.27 3.52 2.44
CA SER A 158 7.44 3.66 3.31
C SER A 158 8.68 3.04 2.67
N GLY A 159 9.84 3.21 3.31
CA GLY A 159 11.10 2.65 2.82
C GLY A 159 11.42 3.12 1.39
N SER A 160 11.70 2.16 0.50
CA SER A 160 11.91 2.39 -0.93
C SER A 160 10.66 2.10 -1.77
N GLY A 161 9.52 1.87 -1.13
CA GLY A 161 8.26 1.55 -1.78
C GLY A 161 7.80 2.63 -2.75
N THR A 162 7.31 2.22 -3.92
CA THR A 162 6.75 3.12 -4.93
C THR A 162 5.31 2.77 -5.23
N VAL A 163 4.40 3.74 -5.16
CA VAL A 163 3.02 3.60 -5.66
C VAL A 163 2.85 4.48 -6.87
N ASN A 164 2.40 3.90 -7.98
CA ASN A 164 1.98 4.62 -9.16
C ASN A 164 0.46 4.62 -9.22
N ILE A 165 -0.14 5.80 -9.33
CA ILE A 165 -1.57 6.00 -9.54
C ILE A 165 -1.71 6.55 -10.96
N GLY A 166 -2.39 5.80 -11.83
CA GLY A 166 -2.52 6.16 -13.24
C GLY A 166 -3.33 7.43 -13.47
N GLY A 167 -4.30 7.73 -12.60
CA GLY A 167 -5.19 8.88 -12.68
C GLY A 167 -5.02 9.88 -11.55
N GLU A 168 -6.15 10.43 -11.10
CA GLU A 168 -6.23 11.42 -10.03
C GLU A 168 -6.02 10.78 -8.65
N PHE A 169 -5.32 11.46 -7.76
CA PHE A 169 -5.29 11.13 -6.33
C PHE A 169 -6.14 12.12 -5.54
N SER A 170 -7.11 11.64 -4.77
CA SER A 170 -8.00 12.49 -3.97
C SER A 170 -7.98 12.12 -2.49
N PRO A 171 -7.26 12.88 -1.65
CA PRO A 171 -7.30 12.69 -0.20
C PRO A 171 -8.59 13.30 0.37
N ILE A 172 -9.46 12.46 0.92
CA ILE A 172 -10.63 12.90 1.72
C ILE A 172 -10.25 12.99 3.20
N ASN A 173 -9.39 12.09 3.67
CA ASN A 173 -8.75 12.16 4.99
C ASN A 173 -7.29 12.62 4.88
N THR A 174 -6.63 12.81 6.02
CA THR A 174 -5.19 13.08 6.08
C THR A 174 -4.39 11.87 5.62
N PHE A 175 -3.75 11.99 4.46
CA PHE A 175 -2.75 11.05 3.98
C PHE A 175 -1.38 11.46 4.51
N THR A 176 -0.56 10.51 4.99
CA THR A 176 0.79 10.79 5.47
C THR A 176 1.82 10.05 4.64
N LEU A 177 2.81 10.78 4.12
CA LEU A 177 3.98 10.22 3.46
C LEU A 177 5.24 10.55 4.27
N SER A 178 5.89 9.52 4.79
CA SER A 178 7.12 9.62 5.57
C SER A 178 8.34 9.05 4.85
N GLY A 179 8.13 8.32 3.75
CA GLY A 179 9.17 7.70 2.93
C GLY A 179 8.60 7.16 1.62
N GLY A 180 9.44 6.55 0.79
CA GLY A 180 9.04 6.01 -0.51
C GLY A 180 8.64 7.08 -1.53
N THR A 181 7.92 6.65 -2.57
CA THR A 181 7.48 7.50 -3.68
C THR A 181 6.01 7.28 -4.01
N LEU A 182 5.26 8.37 -4.13
CA LEU A 182 3.91 8.39 -4.70
C LEU A 182 3.95 9.12 -6.06
N ASN A 183 3.78 8.38 -7.15
CA ASN A 183 3.63 8.94 -8.48
C ASN A 183 2.14 9.02 -8.85
N ILE A 184 1.71 10.18 -9.35
CA ILE A 184 0.33 10.47 -9.72
C ILE A 184 0.32 10.89 -11.19
N GLY A 185 -0.49 10.20 -11.99
CA GLY A 185 -0.49 10.32 -13.44
C GLY A 185 -1.14 11.60 -13.96
N THR A 186 -1.99 12.26 -13.15
CA THR A 186 -2.70 13.48 -13.57
C THR A 186 -2.58 14.63 -12.55
N LEU A 187 -3.36 14.60 -11.47
CA LEU A 187 -3.42 15.69 -10.50
C LEU A 187 -3.79 15.17 -9.11
N ILE A 188 -3.54 16.00 -8.11
CA ILE A 188 -4.08 15.83 -6.76
C ILE A 188 -5.34 16.70 -6.65
N SER A 189 -6.47 16.08 -6.33
CA SER A 189 -7.75 16.77 -6.19
C SER A 189 -8.21 16.82 -4.75
N PHE A 190 -8.44 18.05 -4.28
CA PHE A 190 -9.00 18.34 -2.97
C PHE A 190 -10.50 18.68 -3.04
N SER A 191 -11.16 18.48 -4.18
CA SER A 191 -12.58 18.84 -4.33
C SER A 191 -13.54 17.88 -3.62
N ASN A 192 -13.09 16.65 -3.35
CA ASN A 192 -13.96 15.58 -2.87
C ASN A 192 -14.05 15.49 -1.34
N GLY A 193 -13.26 16.29 -0.61
CA GLY A 193 -13.29 16.29 0.85
C GLY A 193 -12.18 17.13 1.48
N PRO A 194 -12.21 17.35 2.81
CA PRO A 194 -11.30 18.25 3.54
C PRO A 194 -9.90 17.67 3.75
N GLY A 195 -9.49 16.66 2.97
CA GLY A 195 -8.25 15.94 3.22
C GLY A 195 -7.01 16.79 3.03
N THR A 196 -5.96 16.39 3.73
CA THR A 196 -4.62 17.00 3.65
C THR A 196 -3.59 15.92 3.36
N ILE A 197 -2.44 16.31 2.84
CA ILE A 197 -1.29 15.42 2.73
C ILE A 197 -0.19 15.93 3.66
N ASN A 198 0.13 15.16 4.69
CA ASN A 198 1.27 15.42 5.55
C ASN A 198 2.52 14.76 4.96
N LEU A 199 3.54 15.57 4.69
CA LEU A 199 4.78 15.12 4.09
C LEU A 199 5.93 15.33 5.08
N SER A 200 6.41 14.26 5.70
CA SER A 200 7.60 14.27 6.57
C SER A 200 8.85 13.68 5.89
N GLY A 201 8.67 12.93 4.80
CA GLY A 201 9.74 12.37 3.99
C GLY A 201 9.21 11.74 2.70
N GLY A 202 10.11 11.23 1.85
CA GLY A 202 9.75 10.63 0.57
C GLY A 202 9.43 11.65 -0.53
N THR A 203 8.91 11.15 -1.64
CA THR A 203 8.64 11.95 -2.85
C THR A 203 7.19 11.82 -3.28
N ILE A 204 6.52 12.94 -3.47
CA ILE A 204 5.27 13.01 -4.23
C ILE A 204 5.61 13.56 -5.60
N SER A 205 5.27 12.84 -6.65
CA SER A 205 5.45 13.34 -8.00
C SER A 205 4.14 13.32 -8.77
N VAL A 206 3.73 14.49 -9.24
CA VAL A 206 2.48 14.71 -9.95
C VAL A 206 2.80 15.07 -11.38
N ASN A 207 2.29 14.28 -12.32
CA ASN A 207 2.35 14.61 -13.73
C ASN A 207 1.19 15.54 -14.09
N GLY A 208 1.34 16.82 -13.75
CA GLY A 208 0.34 17.84 -14.06
C GLY A 208 0.07 17.88 -15.55
N ALA A 209 -1.19 18.09 -15.94
CA ALA A 209 -1.51 18.49 -17.31
C ALA A 209 -0.64 19.70 -17.67
N SER A 210 0.01 19.68 -18.82
CA SER A 210 1.01 20.68 -19.25
C SER A 210 0.55 22.10 -18.93
N GLY A 211 1.30 22.81 -18.09
CA GLY A 211 0.99 24.19 -17.66
C GLY A 211 0.10 24.34 -16.42
N SER A 212 -0.39 23.24 -15.84
CA SER A 212 -1.05 23.25 -14.52
C SER A 212 -0.04 23.09 -13.38
N SER A 213 -0.47 23.45 -12.17
CA SER A 213 0.30 23.19 -10.95
C SER A 213 0.24 21.72 -10.50
N GLY A 214 -0.64 20.89 -11.09
CA GLY A 214 -0.92 19.53 -10.64
C GLY A 214 -1.85 19.43 -9.43
N PHE A 215 -2.40 20.56 -8.95
CA PHE A 215 -3.31 20.62 -7.81
C PHE A 215 -4.66 21.20 -8.23
N TYR A 216 -5.76 20.54 -7.86
CA TYR A 216 -7.11 21.03 -8.08
C TYR A 216 -7.83 21.28 -6.75
N ALA A 217 -8.53 22.42 -6.66
CA ALA A 217 -9.28 22.88 -5.48
C ALA A 217 -8.47 22.97 -4.16
N ALA A 218 -7.13 22.97 -4.24
CA ALA A 218 -6.28 23.12 -3.07
C ALA A 218 -6.36 24.54 -2.49
N ASN A 219 -6.24 24.66 -1.17
CA ASN A 219 -6.26 25.91 -0.41
C ASN A 219 -5.57 25.73 0.96
N ALA A 220 -5.61 26.76 1.82
CA ALA A 220 -4.97 26.75 3.13
C ALA A 220 -5.46 25.65 4.11
N SER A 221 -6.63 25.05 3.88
CA SER A 221 -7.11 23.92 4.69
C SER A 221 -6.93 22.58 3.99
N GLN A 222 -6.59 22.58 2.70
CA GLN A 222 -6.59 21.42 1.82
C GLN A 222 -5.38 21.50 0.88
N GLY A 223 -4.30 20.82 1.23
CA GLY A 223 -3.05 20.90 0.48
C GLY A 223 -2.01 19.92 0.99
N ILE A 224 -0.75 20.16 0.61
CA ILE A 224 0.40 19.45 1.18
C ILE A 224 1.00 20.30 2.30
N ASN A 225 1.12 19.69 3.47
CA ASN A 225 1.77 20.24 4.63
C ASN A 225 3.09 19.50 4.88
N PHE A 226 4.20 20.19 4.66
CA PHE A 226 5.52 19.71 5.05
C PHE A 226 5.64 19.80 6.57
N SER A 227 5.90 18.68 7.23
CA SER A 227 6.11 18.66 8.68
C SER A 227 7.46 19.31 9.06
N THR A 228 7.60 19.70 10.33
CA THR A 228 8.89 20.19 10.87
C THR A 228 10.01 19.19 10.60
N GLY A 229 11.11 19.65 10.02
CA GLY A 229 12.24 18.80 9.65
C GLY A 229 11.98 17.85 8.48
N SER A 230 10.91 18.07 7.70
CA SER A 230 10.58 17.22 6.56
C SER A 230 11.71 17.18 5.53
N SER A 231 12.14 15.97 5.17
CA SER A 231 13.04 15.73 4.04
C SER A 231 12.28 15.43 2.74
N GLY A 232 10.97 15.69 2.73
CA GLY A 232 10.11 15.36 1.61
C GLY A 232 10.37 16.22 0.39
N THR A 233 9.99 15.71 -0.78
CA THR A 233 10.03 16.44 -2.04
C THR A 233 8.68 16.35 -2.75
N VAL A 234 8.20 17.48 -3.27
CA VAL A 234 7.10 17.50 -4.23
C VAL A 234 7.68 17.84 -5.60
N VAL A 235 7.41 16.99 -6.59
CA VAL A 235 7.83 17.19 -7.98
C VAL A 235 6.59 17.38 -8.84
N ILE A 236 6.48 18.54 -9.48
CA ILE A 236 5.41 18.86 -10.42
C ILE A 236 6.02 18.77 -11.81
N ARG A 237 5.69 17.69 -12.53
CA ARG A 237 6.27 17.44 -13.85
C ARG A 237 5.61 18.32 -14.91
N ASN A 238 6.35 18.64 -15.96
CA ASN A 238 5.89 19.43 -17.10
C ASN A 238 5.24 20.77 -16.70
N SER A 239 5.83 21.44 -15.72
CA SER A 239 5.36 22.70 -15.14
C SER A 239 6.44 23.77 -15.18
N SER A 240 6.11 24.96 -14.66
CA SER A 240 7.04 26.09 -14.56
C SER A 240 6.99 26.67 -13.16
N VAL A 241 8.08 27.30 -12.71
CA VAL A 241 8.10 27.99 -11.40
C VAL A 241 6.92 28.97 -11.30
N ALA A 242 6.61 29.70 -12.37
CA ALA A 242 5.49 30.63 -12.43
C ALA A 242 4.15 29.93 -12.14
N ALA A 243 3.86 28.79 -12.79
CA ALA A 243 2.63 28.03 -12.57
C ALA A 243 2.52 27.47 -11.13
N THR A 244 3.66 27.14 -10.51
CA THR A 244 3.70 26.61 -9.14
C THR A 244 3.66 27.69 -8.05
N SER A 245 4.02 28.94 -8.39
CA SER A 245 4.08 30.04 -7.41
C SER A 245 2.74 30.30 -6.71
N GLY A 246 1.63 30.13 -7.42
CA GLY A 246 0.28 30.30 -6.88
C GLY A 246 -0.08 29.30 -5.79
N LEU A 247 0.60 28.14 -5.73
CA LEU A 247 0.39 27.14 -4.69
C LEU A 247 0.80 27.66 -3.31
N PHE A 248 1.84 28.50 -3.25
CA PHE A 248 2.22 29.14 -2.01
C PHE A 248 1.21 30.23 -1.67
N THR A 249 0.88 31.13 -2.60
CA THR A 249 -0.05 32.23 -2.32
C THR A 249 -1.41 31.75 -1.78
N ASN A 250 -1.96 30.66 -2.33
CA ASN A 250 -3.24 30.10 -1.88
C ASN A 250 -3.12 29.15 -0.66
N GLY A 251 -1.91 28.96 -0.12
CA GLY A 251 -1.66 28.06 1.01
C GLY A 251 -1.83 26.57 0.68
N SER A 252 -1.77 26.19 -0.59
CA SER A 252 -1.84 24.79 -1.02
C SER A 252 -0.57 24.01 -0.67
N ILE A 253 0.56 24.70 -0.52
CA ILE A 253 1.82 24.17 0.01
C ILE A 253 2.14 24.93 1.29
N GLN A 254 2.32 24.20 2.40
CA GLN A 254 2.52 24.76 3.73
C GLN A 254 3.67 24.08 4.44
N TYR A 255 4.26 24.81 5.40
CA TYR A 255 5.21 24.26 6.36
C TYR A 255 4.60 24.34 7.75
N ASN A 256 4.38 23.18 8.37
CA ASN A 256 3.81 23.03 9.70
C ASN A 256 2.53 23.87 9.90
N GLY A 257 1.60 23.78 8.95
CA GLY A 257 0.32 24.51 8.95
C GLY A 257 0.42 26.00 8.64
N THR A 258 1.62 26.49 8.31
CA THR A 258 1.85 27.91 7.98
C THR A 258 2.19 28.07 6.50
N ASN A 259 1.52 29.03 5.86
CA ASN A 259 1.87 29.44 4.51
C ASN A 259 3.11 30.35 4.53
N SER A 260 4.28 29.77 4.26
CA SER A 260 5.55 30.51 4.25
C SER A 260 6.42 30.05 3.10
N ALA A 261 6.27 30.69 1.93
CA ALA A 261 7.07 30.41 0.73
C ALA A 261 8.59 30.43 0.99
N SER A 262 9.04 31.28 1.92
CA SER A 262 10.44 31.39 2.35
C SER A 262 11.01 30.14 3.02
N GLN A 263 10.19 29.16 3.40
CA GLN A 263 10.63 27.88 3.95
C GLN A 263 10.98 26.86 2.85
N PHE A 264 10.78 27.21 1.58
CA PHE A 264 10.91 26.29 0.47
C PHE A 264 11.98 26.73 -0.52
N ASN A 265 12.76 25.75 -0.98
CA ASN A 265 13.55 25.87 -2.19
C ASN A 265 12.72 25.33 -3.36
N VAL A 266 12.50 26.19 -4.36
CA VAL A 266 11.77 25.85 -5.59
C VAL A 266 12.75 25.90 -6.75
N ALA A 267 13.10 24.72 -7.27
CA ALA A 267 14.07 24.58 -8.35
C ALA A 267 13.37 24.00 -9.58
N GLN A 268 13.68 24.54 -10.77
CA GLN A 268 13.23 23.95 -12.03
C GLN A 268 14.42 23.29 -12.73
N VAL A 269 14.23 22.03 -13.15
CA VAL A 269 15.20 21.27 -13.93
C VAL A 269 14.49 20.72 -15.16
N GLY A 270 14.82 21.28 -16.33
CA GLY A 270 14.08 21.00 -17.55
C GLY A 270 12.60 21.42 -17.42
N GLY A 271 11.70 20.47 -17.67
CA GLY A 271 10.25 20.67 -17.55
C GLY A 271 9.69 20.46 -16.14
N ASP A 272 10.49 20.08 -15.15
CA ASP A 272 9.99 19.66 -13.84
C ASP A 272 10.34 20.69 -12.76
N VAL A 273 9.38 20.96 -11.86
CA VAL A 273 9.57 21.84 -10.70
C VAL A 273 9.64 20.99 -9.43
N PHE A 274 10.71 21.21 -8.66
CA PHE A 274 11.00 20.55 -7.40
C PHE A 274 10.76 21.53 -6.25
N ILE A 275 9.90 21.15 -5.32
CA ILE A 275 9.62 21.89 -4.09
C ILE A 275 10.16 21.07 -2.93
N THR A 276 11.11 21.65 -2.20
CA THR A 276 11.80 21.04 -1.06
C THR A 276 11.84 22.00 0.11
N ASN A 277 11.84 21.49 1.33
CA ASN A 277 11.97 22.30 2.53
C ASN A 277 13.44 22.71 2.74
N ILE A 278 13.69 23.99 3.04
CA ILE A 278 15.05 24.51 3.30
C ILE A 278 15.62 23.95 4.62
N SER A 279 14.77 23.67 5.61
CA SER A 279 15.21 23.09 6.89
C SER A 279 15.76 21.66 6.79
N ALA A 280 15.63 21.02 5.61
CA ALA A 280 16.22 19.71 5.33
C ALA A 280 17.70 19.76 4.93
N ILE A 281 18.29 20.95 4.75
CA ILE A 281 19.73 21.09 4.54
C ILE A 281 20.39 20.98 5.92
N PRO A 282 21.23 19.97 6.20
CA PRO A 282 21.95 19.93 7.46
C PRO A 282 22.71 21.24 7.61
N GLU A 283 22.52 21.93 8.74
CA GLU A 283 23.23 23.17 8.96
C GLU A 283 24.75 22.95 8.79
N PRO A 284 25.50 23.93 8.25
CA PRO A 284 26.95 23.83 8.12
C PRO A 284 27.65 23.41 9.44
N SER A 285 27.03 23.69 10.58
CA SER A 285 27.47 23.29 11.92
C SER A 285 27.50 21.76 12.13
N ALA A 286 26.60 21.00 11.51
CA ALA A 286 26.58 19.54 11.58
C ALA A 286 27.80 18.93 10.85
N TYR A 287 28.18 19.51 9.72
CA TYR A 287 29.41 19.15 9.01
C TYR A 287 30.66 19.57 9.78
N ALA A 288 30.64 20.76 10.39
CA ALA A 288 31.74 21.23 11.24
C ALA A 288 31.96 20.33 12.47
N ALA A 289 30.90 19.84 13.10
CA ALA A 289 30.97 18.90 14.22
C ALA A 289 31.57 17.55 13.81
N LEU A 290 31.20 17.03 12.62
CA LEU A 290 31.76 15.79 12.09
C LEU A 290 33.25 15.92 11.75
N VAL A 291 33.66 17.05 11.18
CA VAL A 291 35.06 17.37 10.90
C VAL A 291 35.86 17.55 12.20
N ALA A 292 35.28 18.21 13.21
CA ALA A 292 35.90 18.37 14.52
C ALA A 292 36.08 17.02 15.25
N LEU A 293 35.09 16.12 15.15
CA LEU A 293 35.17 14.80 15.77
C LEU A 293 36.21 13.91 15.07
N THR A 294 36.29 13.94 13.74
CA THR A 294 37.30 13.20 12.97
C THR A 294 38.71 13.70 13.24
N THR A 295 38.92 15.02 13.31
CA THR A 295 40.21 15.59 13.71
C THR A 295 40.58 15.25 15.16
N LEU A 296 39.63 15.25 16.09
CA LEU A 296 39.87 14.81 17.47
C LEU A 296 40.25 13.32 17.55
N CYS A 297 39.54 12.44 16.86
CA CYS A 297 39.87 11.01 16.78
C CYS A 297 41.26 10.78 16.18
N PHE A 298 41.63 11.53 15.14
CA PHE A 298 42.97 11.48 14.56
C PHE A 298 44.05 11.96 15.55
N ALA A 299 43.79 13.05 16.28
CA ALA A 299 44.71 13.56 17.30
C ALA A 299 44.92 12.56 18.45
N VAL A 300 43.85 11.92 18.93
CA VAL A 300 43.92 10.92 20.01
C VAL A 300 44.66 9.65 19.55
N THR A 301 44.40 9.17 18.33
CA THR A 301 45.09 7.99 17.78
C THR A 301 46.57 8.25 17.53
N ARG A 302 46.95 9.46 17.09
CA ARG A 302 48.36 9.85 16.96
C ARG A 302 49.07 9.88 18.32
N ARG A 303 48.41 10.41 19.37
CA ARG A 303 49.00 10.51 20.72
C ARG A 303 49.29 9.13 21.34
N ARG A 304 48.48 8.12 21.02
CA ARG A 304 48.68 6.72 21.47
C ARG A 304 49.80 5.97 20.76
N LYS A 305 50.30 6.43 19.62
CA LYS A 305 51.45 5.80 18.92
C LYS A 305 52.81 6.35 19.39
N HIS A 306 52.81 7.42 20.18
CA HIS A 306 54.02 8.08 20.68
C HIS A 306 54.14 8.04 22.21
N ALA A 307 53.29 7.27 22.88
CA ALA A 307 53.39 6.88 24.29
C ALA A 307 53.61 5.37 24.33
#